data_AF-A0A969VIC3-F1
#
_entry.id   AF-A0A969VIC3-F1
#
_cell.length_a   1.000
_cell.length_b   1.000
_cell.length_c   1.000
_cell.angle_alpha   90.00
_cell.angle_beta   90.00
_cell.angle_gamma   90.00
#
_symmetry.space_group_name_H-M   'P 1'
#
loop_
_entity.id
_entity.type
_entity.pdbx_description
1 polymer ?
#
loop_
_entity_poly.entity_id
_entity_poly.type
_entity_poly.pdbx_seq_one_letter_code
_entity_poly.pdbx_strand_id
1 'polypeptide(L)'
;MVLSAPDRWCASGLCLAGQDCAVLDAVARAMAGTKERLSETVEQGAAFSRTVSALTGRDLAPCALPVAVGEAAAGLDLDAGEVVAIYLHAFAANLVACATRFAPLGQTEGQALLAGLHPVIHAVAAAAVTAEVEGIGTAAFGAEMAAMRHEELDVRIFKT
;
A
#
# COMPACT_ATOMS: atom_id res chain seq x y z
N MET A 1 -4.58 14.45 5.51
CA MET A 1 -3.54 14.22 6.54
C MET A 1 -3.31 12.73 6.85
N VAL A 2 -3.61 11.80 5.92
CA VAL A 2 -3.29 10.35 6.07
C VAL A 2 -2.24 9.91 5.04
N LEU A 3 -2.02 10.71 3.99
CA LEU A 3 -1.09 10.43 2.89
C LEU A 3 0.25 11.18 3.00
N SER A 4 0.49 11.91 4.10
CA SER A 4 1.67 12.80 4.26
C SER A 4 2.89 12.13 4.89
N ALA A 5 2.83 10.82 5.16
CA ALA A 5 4.01 10.06 5.58
C ALA A 5 4.52 9.28 4.35
N PRO A 6 5.66 9.66 3.73
CA PRO A 6 6.18 9.05 2.51
C PRO A 6 6.57 7.56 2.64
N ASP A 7 6.43 6.99 3.82
CA ASP A 7 7.38 5.98 4.27
C ASP A 7 7.01 4.51 3.95
N ARG A 8 5.72 4.20 3.78
CA ARG A 8 5.26 2.81 3.56
C ARG A 8 5.28 2.39 2.08
N TRP A 9 5.39 3.36 1.18
CA TRP A 9 5.29 3.17 -0.27
C TRP A 9 6.66 2.99 -0.92
N CYS A 10 7.73 3.30 -0.19
CA CYS A 10 9.10 3.19 -0.66
C CYS A 10 9.48 1.74 -0.97
N ALA A 11 8.88 0.74 -0.31
CA ALA A 11 9.25 -0.65 -0.49
C ALA A 11 9.02 -1.17 -1.93
N SER A 12 7.98 -0.71 -2.64
CA SER A 12 7.81 -1.05 -4.06
C SER A 12 8.87 -0.37 -4.94
N GLY A 13 9.16 0.92 -4.70
CA GLY A 13 10.20 1.66 -5.42
C GLY A 13 11.60 1.09 -5.20
N LEU A 14 11.91 0.67 -3.97
CA LEU A 14 13.20 0.08 -3.60
C LEU A 14 13.39 -1.33 -4.19
N CYS A 15 12.35 -2.18 -4.20
CA CYS A 15 12.43 -3.49 -4.85
C CYS A 15 12.59 -3.30 -6.39
N LEU A 16 11.97 -2.29 -6.99
CA LEU A 16 12.23 -1.90 -8.39
C LEU A 16 13.64 -1.36 -8.64
N ALA A 17 14.23 -0.69 -7.65
CA ALA A 17 15.63 -0.27 -7.67
C ALA A 17 16.63 -1.40 -7.39
N GLY A 18 16.17 -2.66 -7.25
CA GLY A 18 17.01 -3.84 -7.08
C GLY A 18 17.46 -4.12 -5.65
N GLN A 19 16.83 -3.50 -4.65
CA GLN A 19 17.08 -3.83 -3.24
C GLN A 19 16.54 -5.23 -2.90
N ASP A 20 17.11 -5.83 -1.84
CA ASP A 20 16.70 -7.16 -1.40
C ASP A 20 15.25 -7.16 -0.88
N CYS A 21 14.35 -7.79 -1.65
CA CYS A 21 12.93 -7.81 -1.33
C CYS A 21 12.62 -8.61 -0.05
N ALA A 22 13.49 -9.51 0.42
CA ALA A 22 13.35 -10.16 1.72
C ALA A 22 13.63 -9.20 2.88
N VAL A 23 14.63 -8.32 2.74
CA VAL A 23 14.92 -7.25 3.72
C VAL A 23 13.76 -6.25 3.75
N LEU A 24 13.27 -5.85 2.58
CA LEU A 24 12.12 -4.93 2.48
C LEU A 24 10.84 -5.54 3.06
N ASP A 25 10.60 -6.85 2.89
CA ASP A 25 9.47 -7.54 3.52
C ASP A 25 9.57 -7.50 5.05
N ALA A 26 10.75 -7.78 5.59
CA ALA A 26 11.00 -7.70 7.03
C ALA A 26 10.74 -6.28 7.58
N VAL A 27 11.22 -5.26 6.88
CA VAL A 27 10.98 -3.85 7.25
C VAL A 27 9.49 -3.51 7.16
N ALA A 28 8.82 -3.86 6.06
CA ALA A 28 7.40 -3.56 5.86
C ALA A 28 6.52 -4.20 6.95
N ARG A 29 6.83 -5.44 7.36
CA ARG A 29 6.16 -6.13 8.47
C ARG A 29 6.44 -5.46 9.81
N ALA A 30 7.69 -5.07 10.07
CA ALA A 30 8.07 -4.38 11.31
C ALA A 30 7.36 -3.02 11.45
N MET A 31 7.05 -2.36 10.35
CA MET A 31 6.30 -1.09 10.33
C MET A 31 4.77 -1.25 10.50
N ALA A 32 4.26 -2.48 10.56
CA ALA A 32 2.85 -2.72 10.85
C ALA A 32 2.57 -2.54 12.36
N GLY A 33 2.14 -1.34 12.75
CA GLY A 33 1.95 -0.96 14.15
C GLY A 33 0.81 -1.67 14.89
N THR A 34 0.00 -2.50 14.21
CA THR A 34 -1.08 -3.27 14.82
C THR A 34 -1.18 -4.66 14.18
N LYS A 35 -1.83 -5.60 14.88
CA LYS A 35 -2.00 -6.98 14.41
C LYS A 35 -2.82 -7.02 13.12
N GLU A 36 -3.89 -6.25 13.05
CA GLU A 36 -4.78 -6.21 11.89
C GLU A 36 -4.09 -5.62 10.67
N ARG A 37 -3.29 -4.55 10.83
CA ARG A 37 -2.51 -4.00 9.71
C ARG A 37 -1.45 -4.97 9.20
N LEU A 38 -0.82 -5.74 10.10
CA LEU A 38 0.13 -6.79 9.71
C LEU A 38 -0.59 -7.89 8.94
N SER A 39 -1.73 -8.37 9.45
CA SER A 39 -2.53 -9.40 8.78
C SER A 39 -2.97 -8.94 7.41
N GLU A 40 -3.49 -7.72 7.29
CA GLU A 40 -3.96 -7.13 6.04
C GLU A 40 -2.85 -7.11 4.98
N THR A 41 -1.70 -6.49 5.28
CA THR A 41 -0.63 -6.32 4.29
C THR A 41 -0.01 -7.65 3.85
N VAL A 42 0.06 -8.63 4.75
CA VAL A 42 0.62 -9.96 4.47
C VAL A 42 -0.37 -10.81 3.68
N GLU A 43 -1.65 -10.81 4.06
CA GLU A 43 -2.68 -11.56 3.34
C GLU A 43 -2.88 -11.05 1.92
N GLN A 44 -2.96 -9.72 1.75
CA GLN A 44 -3.08 -9.09 0.44
C GLN A 44 -1.85 -9.36 -0.43
N GLY A 45 -0.63 -9.18 0.12
CA GLY A 45 0.60 -9.44 -0.62
C GLY A 45 0.75 -10.90 -1.02
N ALA A 46 0.47 -11.84 -0.11
CA ALA A 46 0.48 -13.26 -0.43
C ALA A 46 -0.56 -13.62 -1.52
N ALA A 47 -1.76 -13.03 -1.48
CA ALA A 47 -2.77 -13.21 -2.51
C ALA A 47 -2.35 -12.62 -3.87
N PHE A 48 -1.68 -11.47 -3.85
CA PHE A 48 -1.13 -10.84 -5.03
C PHE A 48 -0.03 -11.69 -5.66
N SER A 49 1.00 -12.11 -4.90
CA SER A 49 2.07 -12.97 -5.39
C SER A 49 1.52 -14.25 -6.01
N ARG A 50 0.58 -14.95 -5.34
CA ARG A 50 -0.05 -16.17 -5.88
C ARG A 50 -0.75 -15.91 -7.23
N THR A 51 -1.49 -14.80 -7.33
CA THR A 51 -2.20 -14.44 -8.57
C THR A 51 -1.23 -14.17 -9.70
N VAL A 52 -0.19 -13.37 -9.45
CA VAL A 52 0.83 -13.06 -10.46
C VAL A 52 1.61 -14.31 -10.88
N SER A 53 2.00 -15.16 -9.94
CA SER A 53 2.67 -16.43 -10.23
C SER A 53 1.81 -17.33 -11.12
N ALA A 54 0.50 -17.45 -10.82
CA ALA A 54 -0.42 -18.25 -11.62
C ALA A 54 -0.63 -17.70 -13.04
N LEU A 55 -0.63 -16.37 -13.21
CA LEU A 55 -0.84 -15.72 -14.51
C LEU A 55 0.41 -15.69 -15.40
N THR A 56 1.59 -15.59 -14.78
CA THR A 56 2.85 -15.35 -15.51
C THR A 56 3.79 -16.55 -15.53
N GLY A 57 3.55 -17.56 -14.68
CA GLY A 57 4.46 -18.69 -14.48
C GLY A 57 5.73 -18.37 -13.69
N ARG A 58 5.89 -17.12 -13.21
CA ARG A 58 6.98 -16.72 -12.31
C ARG A 58 6.75 -17.30 -10.92
N ASP A 59 7.83 -17.62 -10.20
CA ASP A 59 7.75 -18.06 -8.80
C ASP A 59 8.03 -16.88 -7.87
N LEU A 60 6.96 -16.14 -7.50
CA LEU A 60 7.04 -15.03 -6.55
C LEU A 60 6.75 -15.51 -5.13
N ALA A 61 7.68 -15.21 -4.21
CA ALA A 61 7.51 -15.53 -2.81
C ALA A 61 6.37 -14.69 -2.18
N PRO A 62 5.62 -15.24 -1.21
CA PRO A 62 4.67 -14.44 -0.44
C PRO A 62 5.38 -13.42 0.45
N CYS A 63 5.10 -12.14 0.24
CA CYS A 63 5.62 -11.02 1.04
C CYS A 63 4.52 -9.98 1.29
N ALA A 64 4.84 -8.91 2.02
CA ALA A 64 3.95 -7.78 2.22
C ALA A 64 3.58 -7.12 0.88
N LEU A 65 2.33 -6.68 0.74
CA LEU A 65 1.78 -6.14 -0.51
C LEU A 65 2.68 -5.12 -1.25
N PRO A 66 3.25 -4.07 -0.62
CA PRO A 66 4.09 -3.12 -1.35
C PRO A 66 5.35 -3.78 -1.95
N VAL A 67 5.93 -4.77 -1.27
CA VAL A 67 7.08 -5.54 -1.79
C VAL A 67 6.63 -6.43 -2.94
N ALA A 68 5.51 -7.13 -2.79
CA ALA A 68 4.97 -8.02 -3.81
C ALA A 68 4.68 -7.29 -5.14
N VAL A 69 4.17 -6.06 -5.05
CA VAL A 69 3.94 -5.20 -6.22
C VAL A 69 5.27 -4.81 -6.88
N GLY A 70 6.27 -4.39 -6.10
CA GLY A 70 7.59 -4.06 -6.62
C GLY A 70 8.26 -5.25 -7.31
N GLU A 71 8.23 -6.43 -6.67
CA GLU A 71 8.81 -7.67 -7.19
C GLU A 71 8.12 -8.12 -8.48
N ALA A 72 6.79 -8.03 -8.54
CA ALA A 72 6.04 -8.36 -9.74
C ALA A 72 6.32 -7.39 -10.90
N ALA A 73 6.52 -6.10 -10.61
CA ALA A 73 6.85 -5.11 -11.62
C ALA A 73 8.33 -5.15 -12.05
N ALA A 74 9.21 -5.70 -11.22
CA ALA A 74 10.62 -5.89 -11.55
C ALA A 74 10.76 -6.71 -12.84
N GLY A 75 11.53 -6.16 -13.79
CA GLY A 75 11.76 -6.78 -15.10
C GLY A 75 10.72 -6.48 -16.19
N LEU A 76 9.69 -5.65 -15.92
CA LEU A 76 8.65 -5.29 -16.90
C LEU A 76 8.95 -4.00 -17.71
N ASP A 77 10.15 -3.42 -17.61
CA ASP A 77 10.53 -2.14 -18.26
C ASP A 77 9.51 -1.01 -18.02
N LEU A 78 9.08 -0.87 -16.76
CA LEU A 78 8.11 0.14 -16.32
C LEU A 78 8.81 1.22 -15.50
N ASP A 79 8.32 2.46 -15.60
CA ASP A 79 8.76 3.55 -14.73
C ASP A 79 8.35 3.27 -13.28
N ALA A 80 9.31 3.36 -12.36
CA ALA A 80 9.05 3.06 -10.96
C ALA A 80 8.07 4.04 -10.31
N GLY A 81 8.10 5.31 -10.73
CA GLY A 81 7.18 6.34 -10.24
C GLY A 81 5.76 6.03 -10.66
N GLU A 82 5.54 5.58 -11.90
CA GLU A 82 4.24 5.15 -12.41
C GLU A 82 3.71 3.92 -11.66
N VAL A 83 4.55 2.90 -11.42
CA VAL A 83 4.14 1.71 -10.65
C VAL A 83 3.69 2.09 -9.24
N VAL A 84 4.48 2.92 -8.54
CA VAL A 84 4.14 3.40 -7.20
C VAL A 84 2.86 4.25 -7.23
N ALA A 85 2.70 5.12 -8.23
CA ALA A 85 1.50 5.96 -8.37
C ALA A 85 0.23 5.14 -8.63
N ILE A 86 0.30 4.11 -9.46
CA ILE A 86 -0.83 3.19 -9.71
C ILE A 86 -1.19 2.42 -8.45
N TYR A 87 -0.18 1.93 -7.71
CA TYR A 87 -0.42 1.27 -6.43
C TYR A 87 -1.09 2.19 -5.41
N LEU A 88 -0.60 3.42 -5.27
CA LEU A 88 -1.19 4.46 -4.42
C LEU A 88 -2.62 4.82 -4.84
N HIS A 89 -2.88 4.89 -6.14
CA HIS A 89 -4.21 5.13 -6.69
C HIS A 89 -5.16 3.99 -6.32
N ALA A 90 -4.75 2.73 -6.49
CA ALA A 90 -5.58 1.58 -6.11
C ALA A 90 -5.91 1.57 -4.61
N PHE A 91 -4.93 1.92 -3.76
CA PHE A 91 -5.14 2.09 -2.33
C PHE A 91 -6.15 3.20 -2.01
N ALA A 92 -5.96 4.39 -2.61
CA ALA A 92 -6.87 5.52 -2.41
C ALA A 92 -8.28 5.22 -2.91
N ALA A 93 -8.42 4.56 -4.07
CA ALA A 93 -9.70 4.15 -4.63
C ALA A 93 -10.43 3.18 -3.69
N ASN A 94 -9.71 2.25 -3.05
CA ASN A 94 -10.29 1.35 -2.04
C ASN A 94 -10.81 2.13 -0.83
N LEU A 95 -10.05 3.10 -0.31
CA LEU A 95 -10.49 3.94 0.80
C LEU A 95 -11.73 4.77 0.45
N VAL A 96 -11.77 5.34 -0.76
CA VAL A 96 -12.94 6.08 -1.26
C VAL A 96 -14.14 5.15 -1.36
N ALA A 97 -13.97 3.94 -1.89
CA ALA A 97 -15.05 2.96 -1.96
C ALA A 97 -15.58 2.59 -0.56
N CYS A 98 -14.71 2.40 0.43
CA CYS A 98 -15.12 2.19 1.81
C CYS A 98 -15.87 3.41 2.38
N ALA A 99 -15.39 4.63 2.12
CA ALA A 99 -16.03 5.85 2.61
C ALA A 99 -17.47 6.02 2.10
N THR A 100 -17.77 5.60 0.86
CA THR A 100 -19.15 5.65 0.31
C THR A 100 -20.14 4.76 1.06
N ARG A 101 -19.67 3.79 1.87
CA ARG A 101 -20.55 2.95 2.70
C ARG A 101 -20.93 3.60 4.03
N PHE A 102 -20.22 4.65 4.45
CA PHE A 102 -20.42 5.32 5.74
C PHE A 102 -20.88 6.76 5.59
N ALA A 103 -20.45 7.45 4.52
CA ALA A 103 -20.88 8.79 4.18
C ALA A 103 -21.89 8.73 3.03
N PRO A 104 -22.89 9.63 2.98
CA PRO A 104 -23.84 9.73 1.87
C PRO A 104 -23.18 10.37 0.63
N LEU A 105 -22.12 9.74 0.13
CA LEU A 105 -21.41 10.13 -1.08
C LEU A 105 -21.95 9.33 -2.26
N GLY A 106 -22.33 10.03 -3.33
CA GLY A 106 -22.64 9.39 -4.60
C GLY A 106 -21.37 8.96 -5.33
N GLN A 107 -21.56 8.22 -6.44
CA GLN A 107 -20.46 7.75 -7.28
C GLN A 107 -19.66 8.91 -7.87
N THR A 108 -20.35 9.97 -8.31
CA THR A 108 -19.71 11.16 -8.89
C THR A 108 -18.84 11.88 -7.86
N GLU A 109 -19.32 12.05 -6.63
CA GLU A 109 -18.56 12.66 -5.54
C GLU A 109 -17.35 11.81 -5.15
N GLY A 110 -17.50 10.48 -5.14
CA GLY A 110 -16.39 9.56 -4.91
C GLY A 110 -15.29 9.69 -5.96
N GLN A 111 -15.65 9.73 -7.24
CA GLN A 111 -14.69 9.92 -8.33
C GLN A 111 -14.04 11.30 -8.31
N ALA A 112 -14.81 12.35 -7.98
CA ALA A 112 -14.26 13.70 -7.82
C ALA A 112 -13.24 13.77 -6.66
N LEU A 113 -13.53 13.09 -5.54
CA LEU A 113 -12.60 12.97 -4.42
C LEU A 113 -11.32 12.24 -4.83
N LEU A 114 -11.43 11.10 -5.51
CA LEU A 114 -10.27 10.33 -5.98
C LEU A 114 -9.42 11.15 -6.97
N ALA A 115 -10.04 11.84 -7.92
CA ALA A 115 -9.35 12.74 -8.84
C ALA A 115 -8.61 13.86 -8.10
N GLY A 116 -9.21 14.41 -7.03
CA GLY A 116 -8.57 15.39 -6.16
C GLY A 116 -7.34 14.88 -5.41
N LEU A 117 -7.18 13.56 -5.26
CA LEU A 117 -6.00 12.95 -4.63
C LEU A 117 -4.83 12.74 -5.60
N HIS A 118 -5.03 12.85 -6.92
CA HIS A 118 -3.98 12.60 -7.91
C HIS A 118 -2.71 13.44 -7.68
N PRO A 119 -2.76 14.75 -7.38
CA PRO A 119 -1.54 15.52 -7.11
C PRO A 119 -0.75 15.00 -5.91
N VAL A 120 -1.44 14.54 -4.86
CA VAL A 120 -0.80 13.95 -3.67
C VAL A 120 -0.19 12.59 -4.00
N ILE A 121 -0.90 11.76 -4.77
CA ILE A 121 -0.39 10.46 -5.24
C ILE A 121 0.92 10.65 -6.01
N HIS A 122 0.95 11.59 -6.96
CA HIS A 122 2.16 11.88 -7.72
C HIS A 122 3.31 12.38 -6.83
N ALA A 123 3.04 13.27 -5.89
CA ALA A 123 4.06 13.78 -4.97
C ALA A 123 4.65 12.66 -4.08
N VAL A 124 3.79 11.78 -3.55
CA VAL A 124 4.22 10.65 -2.72
C VAL A 124 4.99 9.63 -3.55
N ALA A 125 4.55 9.33 -4.77
CA ALA A 125 5.26 8.42 -5.66
C ALA A 125 6.67 8.92 -5.99
N ALA A 126 6.82 10.21 -6.32
CA ALA A 126 8.12 10.83 -6.59
C ALA A 126 9.05 10.78 -5.37
N ALA A 127 8.53 10.99 -4.16
CA ALA A 127 9.31 10.86 -2.94
C ALA A 127 9.71 9.38 -2.68
N ALA A 128 8.79 8.44 -2.87
CA ALA A 128 9.01 7.02 -2.58
C ALA A 128 10.11 6.39 -3.45
N VAL A 129 10.23 6.78 -4.73
CA VAL A 129 11.26 6.24 -5.63
C VAL A 129 12.67 6.79 -5.37
N THR A 130 12.78 7.86 -4.58
CA THR A 130 14.07 8.47 -4.20
C THR A 130 14.45 8.19 -2.75
N ALA A 131 13.59 7.50 -1.99
CA ALA A 131 13.83 7.18 -0.60
C ALA A 131 14.85 6.05 -0.46
N GLU A 132 15.60 6.08 0.64
CA GLU A 132 16.45 4.97 1.09
C GLU A 132 15.67 4.07 2.06
N VAL A 133 16.20 2.88 2.35
CA VAL A 133 15.57 1.91 3.27
C VAL A 133 15.41 2.52 4.67
N GLU A 134 16.37 3.31 5.12
CA GLU A 134 16.38 4.04 6.39
C GLU A 134 15.30 5.13 6.46
N GLY A 135 14.79 5.57 5.30
CA GLY A 135 13.66 6.47 5.19
C GLY A 135 12.30 5.78 5.40
N ILE A 136 12.26 4.45 5.50
CA ILE A 136 11.03 3.70 5.80
C ILE A 136 10.72 3.81 7.29
N GLY A 137 9.87 4.78 7.64
CA GLY A 137 9.25 4.94 8.95
C GLY A 137 7.71 4.89 8.96
N THR A 138 7.12 5.41 10.04
CA THR A 138 5.70 5.74 10.11
C THR A 138 5.56 7.10 10.80
N ALA A 139 4.71 7.96 10.24
CA ALA A 139 4.31 9.22 10.89
C ALA A 139 2.77 9.38 10.94
N ALA A 140 2.04 8.26 10.84
CA ALA A 140 0.58 8.23 10.71
C ALA A 140 -0.14 7.88 12.02
N PHE A 141 0.24 8.54 13.13
CA PHE A 141 -0.25 8.22 14.47
C PHE A 141 -1.78 8.14 14.58
N GLY A 142 -2.50 9.06 13.96
CA GLY A 142 -3.97 9.06 14.00
C GLY A 142 -4.57 7.82 13.32
N ALA A 143 -4.01 7.39 12.20
CA ALA A 143 -4.43 6.18 11.50
C ALA A 143 -4.05 4.92 12.29
N GLU A 144 -2.89 4.92 12.95
CA GLU A 144 -2.47 3.80 13.82
C GLU A 144 -3.37 3.67 15.04
N MET A 145 -3.69 4.76 15.74
CA MET A 145 -4.64 4.73 16.85
C MET A 145 -6.04 4.32 16.41
N ALA A 146 -6.48 4.70 15.21
CA ALA A 146 -7.77 4.27 14.66
C ALA A 146 -7.78 2.76 14.37
N ALA A 147 -6.71 2.23 13.78
CA ALA A 147 -6.56 0.79 13.56
C ALA A 147 -6.52 0.01 14.89
N MET A 148 -5.80 0.49 15.91
CA MET A 148 -5.79 -0.12 17.24
C MET A 148 -7.20 -0.20 17.84
N ARG A 149 -7.98 0.89 17.73
CA ARG A 149 -9.39 0.89 18.18
C ARG A 149 -10.28 -0.04 17.37
N HIS A 150 -10.00 -0.21 16.07
CA HIS A 150 -10.77 -1.10 15.21
C HIS A 150 -10.68 -2.57 15.64
N GLU A 151 -9.54 -2.99 16.20
CA GLU A 151 -9.35 -4.36 16.72
C GLU A 151 -10.28 -4.66 17.92
N GLU A 152 -10.75 -3.62 18.62
CA GLU A 152 -11.60 -3.71 19.82
C GLU A 152 -13.10 -3.54 19.52
N LEU A 153 -13.50 -3.29 18.27
CA LEU A 153 -14.91 -3.08 17.93
C LEU A 153 -15.71 -4.40 17.95
N ASP A 154 -16.81 -4.43 18.71
CA ASP A 154 -17.72 -5.58 18.78
C ASP A 154 -18.47 -5.86 17.47
N VAL A 155 -18.85 -4.81 16.74
CA VAL A 155 -19.59 -4.90 15.47
C VAL A 155 -18.81 -4.22 14.38
N ARG A 156 -18.47 -4.97 13.32
CA ARG A 156 -17.57 -4.52 12.26
C ARG A 156 -18.10 -4.89 10.89
N ILE A 157 -18.00 -3.95 9.95
CA ILE A 157 -18.37 -4.15 8.54
C ILE A 157 -17.16 -4.60 7.71
N PHE A 158 -15.96 -4.21 8.13
CA PHE A 158 -14.69 -4.57 7.49
C PHE A 158 -13.86 -5.47 8.41
N LYS A 159 -13.01 -6.30 7.82
CA LYS A 159 -12.19 -7.30 8.53
C LYS A 159 -11.05 -6.65 9.34
N THR A 160 -10.46 -5.59 8.78
CA THR A 160 -9.29 -4.84 9.27
C THR A 160 -9.42 -3.38 8.87
#